data_AF-A0A5K0WGJ0-F1
#
_entry.id   AF-A0A5K0WGJ0-F1
#
_cell.length_a   1.000
_cell.length_b   1.000
_cell.length_c   1.000
_cell.angle_alpha   90.00
_cell.angle_beta   90.00
_cell.angle_gamma   90.00
#
_symmetry.space_group_name_H-M   'P 1'
#
loop_
_entity.id
_entity.type
_entity.pdbx_description
1 polymer ?
#
loop_
_entity_poly.entity_id
_entity_poly.type
_entity_poly.pdbx_seq_one_letter_code
_entity_poly.pdbx_strand_id
1 'polypeptide(L)'
;MVTKLIEWLLEKDALVCNEKIFQVRCAAHTFDLVVQDGIKEISDVNDKNRKSIKYIKASPARCKIFDRAVHHVKVTYEKKLCLDVPTRWNSTLLMLNVALQYKEAFGHFQELDHHYHLTPTKD
;
A
#
# COMPACT_ATOMS: atom_id res chain seq x y z
N MET A 1 -17.45 -0.31 27.41
CA MET A 1 -18.07 0.96 27.82
C MET A 1 -19.42 1.14 27.14
N VAL A 2 -19.51 0.99 25.81
CA VAL A 2 -20.79 1.02 25.06
C VAL A 2 -21.71 -0.16 25.39
N THR A 3 -21.18 -1.36 25.62
CA THR A 3 -21.98 -2.57 25.98
C THR A 3 -22.74 -2.44 27.29
N LYS A 4 -22.09 -1.95 28.36
CA LYS A 4 -22.74 -1.69 29.66
C LYS A 4 -23.83 -0.61 29.56
N LEU A 5 -23.67 0.37 28.66
CA LEU A 5 -24.67 1.41 28.42
C LEU A 5 -25.88 0.85 27.65
N ILE A 6 -25.65 -0.04 26.67
CA ILE A 6 -26.70 -0.75 25.94
C ILE A 6 -27.50 -1.63 26.89
N GLU A 7 -26.84 -2.43 27.74
CA GLU A 7 -27.47 -3.27 28.77
C GLU A 7 -28.36 -2.42 29.71
N TRP A 8 -27.84 -1.29 30.20
CA TRP A 8 -28.62 -0.38 31.06
C TRP A 8 -29.83 0.24 30.36
N LEU A 9 -29.73 0.59 29.07
CA LEU A 9 -30.85 1.14 28.30
C LEU A 9 -31.91 0.08 27.96
N LEU A 10 -31.48 -1.18 27.77
CA LEU A 10 -32.36 -2.34 27.63
C LEU A 10 -33.17 -2.58 28.90
N GLU A 11 -32.52 -2.53 30.08
CA GLU A 11 -33.21 -2.64 31.38
C GLU A 11 -34.25 -1.54 31.62
N LYS A 12 -34.09 -0.38 30.95
CA LYS A 12 -34.96 0.79 31.10
C LYS A 12 -36.04 0.92 30.02
N ASP A 13 -36.17 -0.06 29.12
CA ASP A 13 -37.04 -0.01 27.94
C ASP A 13 -36.85 1.29 27.12
N ALA A 14 -35.63 1.82 27.13
CA ALA A 14 -35.27 3.11 26.55
C ALA A 14 -34.40 2.94 25.29
N LEU A 15 -34.38 1.74 24.72
CA LEU A 15 -33.53 1.35 23.60
C LEU A 15 -34.16 1.81 22.27
N VAL A 16 -34.04 3.10 21.99
CA VAL A 16 -34.58 3.69 20.75
C VAL A 16 -33.83 3.14 19.53
N CYS A 17 -34.56 2.82 18.46
CA CYS A 17 -34.01 2.33 17.18
C CYS A 17 -33.20 1.02 17.28
N ASN A 18 -33.53 0.14 18.23
CA ASN A 18 -33.01 -1.23 18.30
C ASN A 18 -31.47 -1.27 18.23
N GLU A 19 -30.81 -0.45 19.07
CA GLU A 19 -29.34 -0.31 19.19
C GLU A 19 -28.62 0.34 18.00
N LYS A 20 -29.30 0.62 16.89
CA LYS A 20 -28.67 1.18 15.68
C LYS A 20 -28.00 2.53 15.91
N ILE A 21 -28.49 3.33 16.86
CA ILE A 21 -27.89 4.61 17.24
C ILE A 21 -26.49 4.46 17.89
N PHE A 22 -26.17 3.27 18.41
CA PHE A 22 -24.86 2.95 18.98
C PHE A 22 -23.90 2.31 17.96
N GLN A 23 -24.38 1.97 16.76
CA GLN A 23 -23.56 1.52 15.64
C GLN A 23 -22.93 2.70 14.88
N VAL A 24 -22.29 3.62 15.60
CA VAL A 24 -21.53 4.70 14.97
C VAL A 24 -20.18 4.15 14.55
N ARG A 25 -20.05 3.78 13.26
CA ARG A 25 -18.76 3.44 12.68
C ARG A 25 -17.94 4.71 12.49
N CYS A 26 -16.68 4.69 12.89
CA CYS A 26 -15.75 5.78 12.59
C CYS A 26 -15.65 5.94 11.06
N ALA A 27 -15.78 7.16 10.55
CA ALA A 27 -15.64 7.43 9.12
C ALA A 27 -14.27 6.98 8.60
N ALA A 28 -13.21 7.18 9.38
CA ALA A 28 -11.87 6.71 9.04
C ALA A 28 -11.80 5.17 8.97
N HIS A 29 -12.51 4.46 9.85
CA HIS A 29 -12.58 3.00 9.81
C HIS A 29 -13.38 2.51 8.59
N THR A 30 -14.48 3.17 8.25
CA THR A 30 -15.26 2.86 7.04
C THR A 30 -14.43 3.08 5.78
N PHE A 31 -13.68 4.18 5.73
CA PHE A 31 -12.77 4.48 4.62
C PHE A 31 -11.63 3.45 4.53
N ASP A 32 -11.01 3.08 5.65
CA ASP A 32 -9.99 2.04 5.71
C ASP A 32 -10.48 0.71 5.14
N LEU A 33 -11.71 0.29 5.46
CA LEU A 33 -12.32 -0.92 4.89
C LEU A 33 -12.48 -0.82 3.37
N VAL A 34 -13.00 0.30 2.86
CA VAL A 34 -13.18 0.51 1.41
C VAL A 34 -11.84 0.51 0.68
N VAL A 35 -10.85 1.21 1.21
CA VAL A 35 -9.51 1.28 0.60
C VAL A 35 -8.83 -0.08 0.63
N GLN A 36 -8.90 -0.82 1.74
CA GLN A 36 -8.33 -2.16 1.82
C GLN A 36 -8.95 -3.11 0.80
N ASP A 37 -10.26 -3.00 0.57
CA ASP A 37 -10.93 -3.80 -0.46
C ASP A 37 -10.42 -3.44 -1.86
N GLY A 38 -10.32 -2.14 -2.18
CA GLY A 38 -9.71 -1.69 -3.44
C GLY A 38 -8.26 -2.13 -3.62
N ILE A 39 -7.46 -2.18 -2.54
CA ILE A 39 -6.08 -2.71 -2.59
C ILE A 39 -6.04 -4.20 -2.93
N LYS A 40 -7.04 -4.99 -2.51
CA LYS A 40 -7.11 -6.42 -2.86
C LYS A 40 -7.33 -6.63 -4.36
N GLU A 41 -8.15 -5.79 -4.99
CA GLU A 41 -8.40 -5.86 -6.44
C GLU A 41 -7.12 -5.65 -7.27
N ILE A 42 -6.16 -4.86 -6.74
CA ILE A 42 -4.86 -4.62 -7.38
C ILE A 42 -3.71 -5.42 -6.75
N SER A 43 -4.03 -6.48 -5.99
CA SER A 43 -3.05 -7.25 -5.21
C SER A 43 -1.90 -7.79 -6.05
N ASP A 44 -2.16 -8.26 -7.27
CA ASP A 44 -1.11 -8.75 -8.19
C ASP A 44 -0.09 -7.66 -8.56
N VAL A 45 -0.56 -6.45 -8.88
CA VAL A 45 0.30 -5.31 -9.21
C VAL A 45 1.09 -4.90 -7.96
N ASN A 46 0.42 -4.85 -6.82
CA ASN A 46 1.05 -4.53 -5.54
C ASN A 46 2.16 -5.53 -5.18
N ASP A 47 1.92 -6.82 -5.37
CA ASP A 47 2.90 -7.87 -5.07
C ASP A 47 4.08 -7.86 -6.04
N LYS A 48 3.87 -7.56 -7.32
CA LYS A 48 4.98 -7.33 -8.28
C LYS A 48 5.87 -6.16 -7.83
N ASN A 49 5.26 -5.05 -7.40
CA ASN A 49 6.00 -3.89 -6.87
C ASN A 49 6.78 -4.26 -5.60
N ARG A 50 6.16 -4.95 -4.63
CA ARG A 50 6.83 -5.43 -3.41
C ARG A 50 8.02 -6.33 -3.74
N LYS A 51 7.83 -7.30 -4.63
CA LYS A 51 8.90 -8.23 -5.05
C LYS A 51 10.05 -7.48 -5.72
N SER A 52 9.74 -6.53 -6.60
CA SER A 52 10.73 -5.69 -7.29
C SER A 52 11.57 -4.86 -6.33
N ILE A 53 10.91 -4.16 -5.42
CA ILE A 53 11.58 -3.33 -4.41
C ILE A 53 12.41 -4.21 -3.47
N LYS A 54 11.89 -5.36 -3.03
CA LYS A 54 12.67 -6.34 -2.24
C LYS A 54 13.91 -6.80 -2.99
N TYR A 55 13.79 -7.11 -4.28
CA TYR A 55 14.91 -7.57 -5.10
C TYR A 55 16.02 -6.51 -5.18
N ILE A 56 15.68 -5.27 -5.50
CA ILE A 56 16.66 -4.17 -5.60
C ILE A 56 17.33 -3.94 -4.24
N LYS A 57 16.53 -3.87 -3.16
CA LYS A 57 17.03 -3.57 -1.81
C LYS A 57 17.76 -4.73 -1.15
N ALA A 58 17.70 -5.95 -1.73
CA ALA A 58 18.36 -7.13 -1.17
C ALA A 58 19.90 -7.07 -1.25
N SER A 59 20.48 -6.15 -2.03
CA SER A 59 21.94 -5.97 -2.02
C SER A 59 22.35 -4.54 -2.41
N PRO A 60 23.43 -3.99 -1.81
CA PRO A 60 23.97 -2.69 -2.21
C PRO A 60 24.38 -2.62 -3.69
N ALA A 61 24.83 -3.74 -4.27
CA ALA A 61 25.17 -3.82 -5.70
C ALA A 61 23.95 -3.55 -6.58
N ARG A 62 22.82 -4.23 -6.33
CA ARG A 62 21.56 -4.00 -7.05
C ARG A 62 21.00 -2.59 -6.86
N CYS A 63 21.10 -2.01 -5.66
CA CYS A 63 20.78 -0.59 -5.46
C CYS A 63 21.59 0.33 -6.37
N LYS A 64 22.92 0.13 -6.48
CA LYS A 64 23.77 0.94 -7.37
C LYS A 64 23.40 0.78 -8.85
N ILE A 65 23.05 -0.43 -9.28
CA ILE A 65 22.58 -0.67 -10.65
C ILE A 65 21.26 0.09 -10.89
N PHE A 66 20.34 0.04 -9.93
CA PHE A 66 19.08 0.79 -10.01
C PHE A 66 19.31 2.31 -10.03
N ASP A 67 20.23 2.84 -9.22
CA ASP A 67 20.58 4.27 -9.25
C ASP A 67 21.11 4.68 -10.64
N ARG A 68 21.92 3.84 -11.30
CA ARG A 68 22.34 4.08 -12.69
C ARG A 68 21.14 4.11 -13.63
N ALA A 69 20.15 3.23 -13.43
CA ALA A 69 18.95 3.23 -14.24
C ALA A 69 18.11 4.51 -14.05
N VAL A 70 17.93 4.94 -12.80
CA VAL A 70 17.27 6.20 -12.44
C VAL A 70 17.95 7.40 -13.12
N HIS A 71 19.29 7.44 -13.10
CA HIS A 71 20.06 8.48 -13.78
C HIS A 71 19.93 8.42 -15.30
N HIS A 72 19.92 7.21 -15.89
CA HIS A 72 19.77 7.02 -17.33
C HIS A 72 18.44 7.57 -17.85
N VAL A 73 17.34 7.24 -17.16
CA VAL A 73 16.00 7.72 -17.49
C VAL A 73 15.71 9.14 -16.98
N LYS A 74 16.71 9.81 -16.36
CA LYS A 74 16.64 11.20 -15.88
C LYS A 74 15.47 11.49 -14.93
N VAL A 75 15.12 10.51 -14.09
CA VAL A 75 14.07 10.73 -13.07
C VAL A 75 14.60 11.72 -12.03
N THR A 76 13.88 12.82 -11.84
CA THR A 76 14.19 13.89 -10.86
C THR A 76 13.53 13.68 -9.50
N TYR A 77 12.78 12.59 -9.34
CA TYR A 77 12.07 12.28 -8.09
C TYR A 77 13.06 11.86 -6.99
N GLU A 78 12.92 12.46 -5.81
CA GLU A 78 13.92 12.36 -4.74
C GLU A 78 13.62 11.28 -3.70
N LYS A 79 12.38 10.81 -3.57
CA LYS A 79 12.04 9.84 -2.51
C LYS A 79 12.57 8.46 -2.86
N LYS A 80 13.29 7.85 -1.93
CA LYS A 80 13.83 6.49 -2.07
C LYS A 80 12.72 5.44 -2.15
N LEU A 81 12.98 4.35 -2.85
CA LEU A 81 12.14 3.15 -2.83
C LEU A 81 11.88 2.67 -1.39
N CYS A 82 10.61 2.48 -1.05
CA CYS A 82 10.14 2.01 0.25
C CYS A 82 9.28 0.75 0.10
N LEU A 83 9.31 -0.12 1.11
CA LEU A 83 8.36 -1.23 1.21
C LEU A 83 7.19 -0.80 2.06
N ASP A 84 6.01 -1.27 1.71
CA ASP A 84 4.82 -1.01 2.49
C ASP A 84 4.72 -1.88 3.75
N VAL A 85 3.84 -1.44 4.66
CA VAL A 85 3.32 -2.25 5.76
C VAL A 85 1.95 -2.77 5.31
N PRO A 86 1.77 -4.08 5.02
CA PRO A 86 0.56 -4.59 4.37
C PRO A 86 -0.76 -4.30 5.10
N THR A 87 -0.70 -4.12 6.41
CA THR A 87 -1.87 -3.80 7.26
C THR A 87 -2.19 -2.30 7.30
N ARG A 88 -1.45 -1.45 6.58
CA ARG A 88 -1.62 0.01 6.58
C ARG A 88 -1.70 0.54 5.15
N TRP A 89 -2.92 0.81 4.68
CA TRP A 89 -3.17 1.30 3.32
C TRP A 89 -2.35 2.54 2.95
N ASN A 90 -2.15 3.48 3.89
CA ASN A 90 -1.32 4.66 3.69
C ASN A 90 0.11 4.31 3.25
N SER A 91 0.66 3.23 3.82
CA SER A 91 1.99 2.75 3.48
C SER A 91 2.03 2.11 2.09
N THR A 92 0.98 1.37 1.72
CA THR A 92 0.83 0.78 0.39
C THR A 92 0.70 1.87 -0.67
N LEU A 93 -0.14 2.87 -0.41
CA LEU A 93 -0.30 4.02 -1.30
C LEU A 93 1.03 4.77 -1.49
N LEU A 94 1.79 5.00 -0.41
CA LEU A 94 3.11 5.63 -0.51
C LEU A 94 4.08 4.80 -1.36
N MET A 95 4.17 3.49 -1.14
CA MET A 95 5.02 2.61 -1.95
C MET A 95 4.64 2.65 -3.43
N LEU A 96 3.35 2.54 -3.74
CA LEU A 96 2.87 2.57 -5.13
C LEU A 96 3.14 3.93 -5.79
N ASN A 97 2.89 5.03 -5.08
CA ASN A 97 3.20 6.37 -5.57
C ASN A 97 4.69 6.53 -5.89
N VAL A 98 5.57 6.08 -4.99
CA VAL A 98 7.02 6.12 -5.23
C VAL A 98 7.40 5.21 -6.40
N ALA A 99 6.88 3.98 -6.46
CA ALA A 99 7.19 3.04 -7.53
C ALA A 99 6.76 3.56 -8.91
N LEU A 100 5.61 4.24 -8.99
CA LEU A 100 5.11 4.85 -10.22
C LEU A 100 6.06 5.92 -10.76
N GLN A 101 6.67 6.74 -9.90
CA GLN A 101 7.66 7.74 -10.31
C GLN A 101 8.92 7.12 -10.92
N TYR A 102 9.21 5.86 -10.58
CA TYR A 102 10.35 5.11 -11.11
C TYR A 102 9.95 4.05 -12.15
N LYS A 103 8.73 4.10 -12.72
CA LYS A 103 8.23 3.10 -13.69
C LYS A 103 9.23 2.83 -14.83
N GLU A 104 9.79 3.88 -15.42
CA GLU A 104 10.79 3.76 -16.50
C GLU A 104 12.13 3.21 -15.99
N ALA A 105 12.56 3.60 -14.79
CA ALA A 105 13.79 3.11 -14.19
C ALA A 105 13.73 1.59 -13.88
N PHE A 106 12.57 1.06 -13.49
CA PHE A 106 12.38 -0.39 -13.36
C PHE A 106 12.53 -1.12 -14.70
N GLY A 107 12.07 -0.51 -15.80
CA GLY A 107 12.25 -1.03 -17.15
C GLY A 107 13.73 -1.09 -17.54
N HIS A 108 14.46 0.01 -17.39
CA HIS A 108 15.88 0.03 -17.71
C HIS A 108 16.73 -0.81 -16.74
N PHE A 109 16.31 -0.96 -15.48
CA PHE A 109 16.96 -1.87 -14.54
C PHE A 109 16.92 -3.33 -15.03
N GLN A 110 15.84 -3.77 -15.68
CA GLN A 110 15.76 -5.09 -16.29
C GLN A 110 16.79 -5.30 -17.41
N GLU A 111 17.11 -4.24 -18.16
CA GLU A 111 18.13 -4.28 -19.21
C GLU A 111 19.54 -4.40 -18.63
N LEU A 112 19.78 -3.81 -17.45
CA LEU A 112 21.08 -3.79 -16.76
C LEU A 112 21.33 -5.01 -15.86
N ASP A 113 20.28 -5.64 -15.32
CA ASP A 113 20.37 -6.83 -14.48
C ASP A 113 19.50 -7.96 -15.07
N HIS A 114 20.13 -8.84 -15.85
CA HIS A 114 19.44 -9.93 -16.53
C HIS A 114 18.81 -10.97 -15.58
N HIS A 115 19.17 -10.96 -14.29
CA HIS A 115 18.53 -11.82 -13.28
C HIS A 115 17.24 -11.22 -12.72
N TYR A 116 16.86 -10.02 -13.15
CA TYR A 116 15.62 -9.36 -12.77
C TYR A 116 14.51 -9.66 -13.78
N HIS A 117 13.48 -10.38 -13.31
CA HIS A 117 12.30 -10.75 -14.12
C HIS A 117 10.98 -10.21 -13.53
N LEU A 118 11.07 -9.22 -12.64
CA LEU A 118 9.96 -8.78 -11.80
C LEU A 118 9.31 -7.46 -12.23
N THR A 119 9.69 -6.92 -13.39
CA THR A 119 9.27 -5.60 -13.88
C THR A 119 7.77 -5.36 -13.65
N PRO A 120 7.40 -4.40 -12.79
CA PRO A 120 6.01 -4.01 -12.60
C PRO A 120 5.43 -3.61 -13.96
N THR A 121 4.28 -4.17 -14.29
CA THR A 121 3.74 -4.25 -15.66
C THR A 121 3.53 -2.86 -16.27
N LYS A 122 3.64 -2.75 -17.61
CA LYS A 122 3.67 -1.48 -18.37
C LYS A 122 2.31 -0.78 -18.50
N ASP A 123 1.24 -1.40 -18.00
CA ASP A 123 -0.13 -0.93 -18.17
C ASP A 123 -0.34 0.48 -17.60
#